data_AF-A0A5J4QRA7-F1
#
_entry.id   AF-A0A5J4QRA7-F1
#
_cell.length_a   1.000
_cell.length_b   1.000
_cell.length_c   1.000
_cell.angle_alpha   90.00
_cell.angle_beta   90.00
_cell.angle_gamma   90.00
#
_symmetry.space_group_name_H-M   'P 1'
#
loop_
_entity.id
_entity.type
_entity.pdbx_description
1 polymer ?
#
loop_
_entity_poly.entity_id
_entity_poly.type
_entity_poly.pdbx_seq_one_letter_code
_entity_poly.pdbx_strand_id
1 'polypeptide(L)'
;FPIAIHNPDPSDIDFSDIDGRMKKITMKEYKDNTISLSQILENGIWEIETEFSGDHNYTCIGVMKDSFNFSAGQQCTSYSDQCVSYSSLSYGNGQIYYKGNWTKGNKGQSSEYRIGI
;
A
#
# COMPACT_ATOMS: atom_id res chain seq x y z
N PHE A 1 -13.43 -13.77 -6.50
CA PHE A 1 -11.99 -13.96 -6.69
C PHE A 1 -11.31 -13.69 -5.35
N PRO A 2 -10.41 -14.56 -4.87
CA PRO A 2 -9.76 -14.37 -3.58
C PRO A 2 -8.78 -13.19 -3.64
N ILE A 3 -8.70 -12.41 -2.55
CA ILE A 3 -7.67 -11.39 -2.36
C ILE A 3 -6.36 -12.09 -2.03
N ALA A 4 -5.46 -12.15 -3.02
CA ALA A 4 -4.12 -12.69 -2.85
C ALA A 4 -3.16 -11.55 -2.43
N ILE A 5 -2.36 -11.81 -1.40
CA ILE A 5 -1.42 -10.84 -0.82
C ILE A 5 -0.02 -11.43 -0.89
N HIS A 6 0.93 -10.64 -1.38
CA HIS A 6 2.35 -10.91 -1.23
C HIS A 6 2.83 -10.27 0.08
N ASN A 7 3.33 -11.11 0.98
CA ASN A 7 3.86 -10.71 2.27
C ASN A 7 5.37 -11.02 2.36
N PRO A 8 6.23 -10.00 2.41
CA PRO A 8 7.67 -10.22 2.54
C PRO A 8 8.11 -10.53 3.99
N ASP A 9 7.27 -10.30 5.00
CA ASP A 9 7.53 -10.63 6.41
C ASP A 9 6.37 -11.46 7.02
N PRO A 10 6.32 -12.78 6.75
CA PRO A 10 5.30 -13.68 7.32
C PRO A 10 5.44 -13.91 8.82
N SER A 11 6.54 -13.49 9.45
CA SER A 11 6.69 -13.61 10.90
C SER A 11 5.86 -12.55 11.63
N ASP A 12 5.76 -11.36 11.05
CA ASP A 12 5.14 -10.19 11.67
C ASP A 12 3.68 -9.94 11.25
N ILE A 13 3.29 -10.40 10.07
CA ILE A 13 1.97 -10.07 9.50
C ILE A 13 1.09 -11.31 9.42
N ASP A 14 -0.06 -11.23 10.10
CA ASP A 14 -1.13 -12.23 10.01
C ASP A 14 -2.27 -11.77 9.09
N PHE A 15 -2.90 -12.75 8.44
CA PHE A 15 -4.07 -12.53 7.60
C PHE A 15 -5.26 -13.34 8.09
N SER A 16 -6.44 -12.74 8.09
CA SER A 16 -7.71 -13.46 8.20
C SER A 16 -8.70 -12.97 7.17
N ASP A 17 -9.46 -13.89 6.59
CA ASP A 17 -10.52 -13.55 5.64
C ASP A 17 -11.78 -13.10 6.41
N ILE A 18 -12.38 -12.01 5.96
CA ILE A 18 -13.69 -11.53 6.43
C ILE A 18 -14.68 -11.71 5.27
N ASP A 19 -15.65 -12.61 5.47
CA ASP A 19 -16.77 -12.89 4.56
C ASP A 19 -16.38 -13.20 3.10
N GLY A 20 -15.13 -13.61 2.85
CA GLY A 20 -14.58 -13.91 1.52
C GLY A 20 -14.47 -12.72 0.58
N ARG A 21 -14.71 -11.49 1.06
CA ARG A 21 -14.67 -10.24 0.28
C ARG A 21 -13.66 -9.24 0.81
N MET A 22 -13.31 -9.34 2.09
CA MET A 22 -12.36 -8.46 2.76
C MET A 22 -11.26 -9.30 3.37
N LYS A 23 -10.07 -8.71 3.48
CA LYS A 23 -8.93 -9.30 4.18
C LYS A 23 -8.58 -8.42 5.36
N LYS A 24 -8.56 -9.00 6.56
CA LYS A 24 -7.95 -8.34 7.72
C LYS A 24 -6.46 -8.63 7.72
N ILE A 25 -5.69 -7.58 7.86
CA ILE A 25 -4.24 -7.62 7.99
C ILE A 25 -3.91 -7.16 9.40
N THR A 26 -3.11 -7.93 10.13
CA THR A 26 -2.69 -7.61 11.50
C THR A 26 -1.17 -7.61 11.57
N MET A 27 -0.57 -6.48 11.93
CA MET A 27 0.85 -6.36 12.25
C MET A 27 1.06 -6.68 13.74
N LYS A 28 2.12 -7.42 14.07
CA LYS A 28 2.43 -7.81 15.46
C LYS A 28 3.45 -6.88 16.12
N GLU A 29 4.36 -6.31 15.34
CA GLU A 29 5.44 -5.45 15.80
C GLU A 29 5.29 -4.02 15.25
N TYR A 30 5.82 -3.06 16.01
CA TYR A 30 5.93 -1.67 15.57
C TYR A 30 7.20 -1.50 14.73
N LYS A 31 7.09 -1.78 13.42
CA LYS A 31 8.16 -1.58 12.45
C LYS A 31 7.61 -1.30 11.05
N ASP A 32 8.49 -0.79 10.18
CA ASP A 32 8.17 -0.59 8.77
C ASP A 32 7.82 -1.93 8.12
N ASN A 33 6.63 -2.00 7.51
CA ASN A 33 6.22 -3.13 6.70
C ASN A 33 5.53 -2.61 5.44
N THR A 34 5.54 -3.41 4.38
CA THR A 34 4.74 -3.14 3.19
C THR A 34 4.29 -4.47 2.62
N ILE A 35 3.00 -4.56 2.33
CA ILE A 35 2.42 -5.70 1.62
C ILE A 35 1.91 -5.24 0.26
N SER A 36 1.67 -6.18 -0.63
CA SER A 36 1.08 -5.87 -1.94
C SER A 36 0.01 -6.88 -2.31
N LEU A 37 -0.98 -6.44 -3.09
CA LEU A 37 -1.89 -7.36 -3.72
C LEU A 37 -1.16 -8.08 -4.86
N SER A 38 -1.31 -9.39 -4.97
CA SER A 38 -0.77 -10.15 -6.10
C SER A 38 -1.50 -9.87 -7.41
N GLN A 39 -2.65 -9.18 -7.34
CA GLN A 39 -3.44 -8.81 -8.50
C GLN A 39 -2.73 -7.73 -9.33
N ILE A 40 -2.68 -7.96 -10.64
CA ILE A 40 -2.24 -6.96 -11.60
C ILE A 40 -3.43 -6.06 -11.95
N LEU A 41 -3.27 -4.75 -11.79
CA LEU A 41 -4.24 -3.77 -12.23
C LEU A 41 -3.93 -3.40 -13.68
N GLU A 42 -4.61 -4.07 -14.61
CA GLU A 42 -4.52 -3.76 -16.05
C GLU A 42 -5.25 -2.45 -16.38
N ASN A 43 -5.20 -2.03 -17.65
CA ASN A 43 -5.85 -0.82 -18.11
C ASN A 43 -7.35 -0.78 -17.74
N GLY A 44 -7.73 0.21 -16.95
CA GLY A 44 -9.09 0.34 -16.43
C GLY A 44 -9.18 1.31 -15.26
N ILE A 45 -10.37 1.39 -14.68
CA ILE A 45 -10.63 2.09 -13.43
C ILE A 45 -10.74 1.03 -12.34
N TRP A 46 -9.93 1.19 -11.30
CA TRP A 46 -9.90 0.29 -10.15
C TRP A 46 -10.25 1.07 -8.90
N GLU A 47 -10.92 0.41 -7.98
CA GLU A 47 -11.27 0.94 -6.68
C GLU A 47 -10.79 -0.02 -5.59
N ILE A 48 -10.26 0.56 -4.52
CA ILE A 48 -9.96 -0.16 -3.29
C ILE A 48 -10.46 0.67 -2.12
N GLU A 49 -11.05 -0.03 -1.16
CA GLU A 49 -11.41 0.52 0.13
C GLU A 49 -10.54 -0.12 1.20
N THR A 50 -10.01 0.70 2.10
CA THR A 50 -9.21 0.24 3.24
C THR A 50 -9.65 0.96 4.50
N GLU A 51 -9.86 0.19 5.56
CA GLU A 51 -10.11 0.70 6.90
C GLU A 51 -8.89 0.43 7.78
N PHE A 52 -8.43 1.46 8.50
CA PHE A 52 -7.30 1.34 9.39
C PHE A 52 -7.75 1.50 10.84
N SER A 53 -7.25 0.64 11.72
CA SER A 53 -7.47 0.71 13.17
C SER A 53 -6.14 0.72 13.92
N GLY A 54 -6.07 1.43 15.06
CA GLY A 54 -4.86 1.49 15.88
C GLY A 54 -4.13 2.82 15.75
N ASP A 55 -2.80 2.79 15.77
CA ASP A 55 -1.95 3.96 15.53
C ASP A 55 -1.76 4.18 14.02
N HIS A 56 -2.20 5.34 13.51
CA HIS A 56 -2.14 5.71 12.10
C HIS A 56 -0.97 6.64 11.76
N ASN A 57 -0.08 6.87 12.73
CA ASN A 57 1.19 7.53 12.49
C ASN A 57 2.00 6.61 11.59
N TYR A 58 2.42 7.09 10.42
CA TYR A 58 3.23 6.35 9.43
C TYR A 58 2.48 5.34 8.54
N THR A 59 1.18 5.53 8.32
CA THR A 59 0.41 4.71 7.37
C THR A 59 0.39 5.30 5.96
N CYS A 60 0.54 4.45 4.95
CA CYS A 60 0.32 4.77 3.55
C CYS A 60 -0.61 3.75 2.90
N ILE A 61 -1.22 4.16 1.80
CA ILE A 61 -1.75 3.27 0.77
C ILE A 61 -1.30 3.85 -0.56
N GLY A 62 -1.04 3.02 -1.55
CA GLY A 62 -0.44 3.48 -2.78
C GLY A 62 -0.61 2.50 -3.90
N VAL A 63 0.19 2.72 -4.93
CA VAL A 63 0.32 1.84 -6.06
C VAL A 63 1.80 1.65 -6.45
N MET A 64 2.22 0.47 -6.86
CA MET A 64 3.59 0.10 -7.27
C MET A 64 3.63 -0.55 -8.65
N LYS A 65 4.80 -0.49 -9.30
CA LYS A 65 5.04 -1.19 -10.56
C LYS A 65 5.04 -2.71 -10.34
N ASP A 66 4.53 -3.46 -11.32
CA ASP A 66 4.54 -4.93 -11.31
C ASP A 66 5.94 -5.51 -11.15
N SER A 67 6.93 -4.92 -11.83
CA SER A 67 8.31 -5.41 -11.82
C SER A 67 9.05 -5.18 -10.49
N PHE A 68 8.40 -4.61 -9.48
CA PHE A 68 9.00 -4.28 -8.20
C PHE A 68 8.33 -5.09 -7.09
N ASN A 69 9.12 -5.57 -6.14
CA ASN A 69 8.64 -6.21 -4.92
C ASN A 69 9.42 -5.65 -3.74
N PHE A 70 8.74 -5.39 -2.63
CA PHE A 70 9.37 -4.98 -1.39
C PHE A 70 9.98 -6.19 -0.68
N SER A 71 11.14 -5.99 -0.06
CA SER A 71 11.69 -6.88 0.96
C SER A 71 11.14 -6.50 2.34
N ALA A 72 11.27 -7.40 3.33
CA ALA A 72 10.90 -7.11 4.72
C ALA A 72 11.60 -5.83 5.23
N GLY A 73 10.87 -5.01 5.98
CA GLY A 73 11.38 -3.74 6.53
C GLY A 73 11.44 -2.57 5.53
N GLN A 74 11.04 -2.76 4.27
CA GLN A 74 11.06 -1.69 3.28
C GLN A 74 9.71 -0.97 3.24
N GLN A 75 9.76 0.36 3.08
CA GLN A 75 8.59 1.22 2.97
C GLN A 75 8.51 1.89 1.58
N CYS A 76 7.29 2.15 1.12
CA CYS A 76 7.02 2.72 -0.20
C CYS A 76 7.70 4.09 -0.44
N THR A 77 7.76 4.97 0.56
CA THR A 77 8.38 6.29 0.41
C THR A 77 9.89 6.23 0.16
N SER A 78 10.57 5.14 0.51
CA SER A 78 11.98 4.94 0.13
C SER A 78 12.17 4.61 -1.36
N TYR A 79 11.09 4.23 -2.07
CA TYR A 79 11.10 3.76 -3.45
C TYR A 79 10.13 4.55 -4.35
N SER A 80 10.07 5.87 -4.18
CA SER A 80 9.11 6.74 -4.86
C SER A 80 9.14 6.75 -6.39
N ASP A 81 10.18 6.20 -7.02
CA ASP A 81 10.22 5.98 -8.47
C ASP A 81 9.53 4.69 -8.92
N GLN A 82 9.28 3.77 -7.98
CA GLN A 82 8.63 2.48 -8.18
C GLN A 82 7.20 2.46 -7.66
N CYS A 83 6.83 3.39 -6.78
CA CYS A 83 5.49 3.50 -6.24
C CYS A 83 5.02 4.95 -6.05
N VAL A 84 3.71 5.12 -6.12
CA VAL A 84 2.97 6.33 -5.74
C VAL A 84 2.27 6.01 -4.43
N SER A 85 2.48 6.78 -3.37
CA SER A 85 1.78 6.55 -2.10
C SER A 85 0.96 7.76 -1.69
N TYR A 86 -0.25 7.50 -1.21
CA TYR A 86 -1.08 8.42 -0.45
C TYR A 86 -0.87 8.14 1.03
N SER A 87 -0.37 9.14 1.74
CA SER A 87 -0.01 8.98 3.15
C SER A 87 -1.11 9.49 4.09
N SER A 88 -1.12 9.00 5.33
CA SER A 88 -2.05 9.45 6.36
C SER A 88 -1.89 10.95 6.68
N LEU A 89 -2.81 11.56 7.42
CA LEU A 89 -2.64 12.98 7.78
C LEU A 89 -1.42 13.20 8.68
N SER A 90 -1.12 12.25 9.57
CA SER A 90 0.04 12.31 10.46
C SER A 90 1.36 11.97 9.76
N TYR A 91 1.31 11.31 8.60
CA TYR A 91 2.48 10.98 7.79
C TYR A 91 2.44 11.70 6.45
N GLY A 92 3.30 12.70 6.22
CA GLY A 92 3.30 13.41 4.94
C GLY A 92 2.04 14.25 4.68
N ASN A 93 1.27 14.61 5.71
CA ASN A 93 0.16 15.57 5.66
C ASN A 93 -0.98 15.23 4.66
N GLY A 94 -1.31 13.95 4.48
CA GLY A 94 -2.38 13.56 3.54
C GLY A 94 -2.01 13.82 2.08
N GLN A 95 -0.72 13.77 1.74
CA GLN A 95 -0.21 14.08 0.41
C GLN A 95 0.13 12.82 -0.37
N ILE A 96 0.12 12.95 -1.70
CA ILE A 96 0.64 11.93 -2.62
C ILE A 96 2.16 12.11 -2.73
N TYR A 97 2.92 11.02 -2.61
CA TYR A 97 4.36 10.99 -2.83
C TYR A 97 4.71 10.16 -4.06
N TYR A 98 5.43 10.77 -5.00
CA TYR A 98 5.91 10.13 -6.23
C TYR A 98 7.15 10.85 -6.77
N LYS A 99 8.15 10.10 -7.22
CA LYS A 99 9.43 10.61 -7.76
C LYS A 99 10.05 11.71 -6.89
N GLY A 100 10.14 11.48 -5.58
CA GLY A 100 10.71 12.43 -4.63
C GLY A 100 9.85 13.66 -4.31
N ASN A 101 8.61 13.74 -4.82
CA ASN A 101 7.77 14.93 -4.70
C ASN A 101 6.49 14.66 -3.92
N TRP A 102 6.19 15.56 -2.97
CA TRP A 102 4.93 15.58 -2.21
C TRP A 102 3.91 16.52 -2.86
N THR A 103 2.78 15.98 -3.28
CA THR A 103 1.70 16.72 -3.93
C THR A 103 0.48 16.81 -3.01
N LYS A 104 0.03 18.03 -2.71
CA LYS A 104 -1.18 18.24 -1.90
C LYS A 104 -2.44 17.87 -2.69
N GLY A 105 -3.31 17.09 -2.06
CA GLY A 105 -4.58 16.65 -2.61
C GLY A 105 -4.44 15.56 -3.68
N ASN A 106 -5.59 14.98 -4.06
CA ASN A 106 -5.67 13.96 -5.10
C ASN A 106 -5.68 14.61 -6.48
N LYS A 107 -4.52 15.05 -6.97
CA LYS A 107 -4.35 15.36 -8.39
C LYS A 107 -4.15 14.06 -9.16
N GLY A 108 -5.10 13.72 -10.03
CA GLY A 108 -5.04 12.49 -10.84
C GLY A 108 -3.72 12.36 -11.61
N GLN A 109 -3.05 11.22 -11.46
CA GLN A 109 -1.87 10.85 -12.26
C GLN A 109 -2.29 9.85 -13.34
N SER A 110 -1.82 10.05 -14.57
CA SER A 110 -2.06 9.17 -15.71
C SER A 110 -0.85 8.26 -15.96
N SER A 111 -0.85 7.04 -15.40
CA SER A 111 -0.09 5.87 -15.90
C SER A 111 -0.56 4.56 -15.24
N GLU A 112 -0.06 3.41 -15.73
CA GLU A 112 -0.37 2.05 -15.26
C GLU A 112 0.30 1.75 -13.90
N TYR A 113 -0.47 1.40 -12.87
CA TYR A 113 0.04 1.11 -11.52
C TYR A 113 -0.77 0.00 -10.80
N ARG A 114 -0.17 -0.80 -9.89
CA ARG A 114 -0.86 -1.78 -9.01
C ARG A 114 -1.06 -1.26 -7.59
N ILE A 115 -2.07 -1.61 -6.81
CA ILE A 115 -2.17 -1.14 -5.40
C ILE A 115 -1.14 -1.80 -4.44
N GLY A 116 -0.42 -0.99 -3.66
CA GLY A 116 0.39 -1.38 -2.50
C GLY A 116 -0.19 -0.76 -1.22
N ILE A 117 -0.21 -1.48 -0.11
CA ILE A 117 -0.71 -0.99 1.19
C ILE A 117 0.43 -1.11 2.19
#